data_AF-R6CRQ0-F1
#
_entry.id   AF-R6CRQ0-F1
#
_cell.length_a   1.000
_cell.length_b   1.000
_cell.length_c   1.000
_cell.angle_alpha   90.00
_cell.angle_beta   90.00
_cell.angle_gamma   90.00
#
_symmetry.space_group_name_H-M   'P 1'
#
loop_
_entity.id
_entity.type
_entity.pdbx_description
1 polymer ?
#
loop_
_entity_poly.entity_id
_entity_poly.type
_entity_poly.pdbx_seq_one_letter_code
_entity_poly.pdbx_strand_id
1 'polypeptide(L)'
;MKKLTAAVCAVLIAMSMVGCGSSGLSSKKHNKDSKSSASAGAGDNSASDSKKSVMDVIAGGAAADDADIEINTDYEYKTLLGDGVNTDKAQLDRYVNSCMNLAKAIAADDFEAYKKASNFELLKELEPEDTESDMQENLDDDRDTFESASVRSELLEQNKIMKVYLQEEKEDAPDGYTYCTGAYVIIVLECENNMGHLALYFDLDSFDGKILPSLNGTDTVTLEEMEEADSEFDAENGSGDSEYDKKSQLKTANSNSKTAYVALAENLADAETCGYPMDSVFSGSCDESWQVTPDKVYDASDPESISEGGAKKIAQALCDNADDAGYFIVLRVQLNGSDGFAVQWTSDPSGGVFGQYPNAIMSEAYDGGGLSFGEYHE
;
A
#
# COMPACT_ATOMS: atom_id res chain seq x y z
N MET A 1 28.20 6.48 -5.10
CA MET A 1 27.62 6.30 -3.75
C MET A 1 26.87 7.55 -3.34
N LYS A 2 25.56 7.56 -3.57
CA LYS A 2 24.49 8.21 -2.78
C LYS A 2 23.22 7.51 -3.25
N LYS A 3 22.36 7.11 -2.32
CA LYS A 3 21.19 6.28 -2.62
C LYS A 3 20.12 7.15 -3.28
N LEU A 4 19.47 6.63 -4.32
CA LEU A 4 18.14 7.06 -4.72
C LEU A 4 17.19 6.26 -3.81
N THR A 5 16.52 6.94 -2.89
CA THR A 5 15.42 6.35 -2.12
C THR A 5 14.21 6.26 -3.05
N ALA A 6 13.47 5.16 -2.97
CA ALA A 6 12.39 4.86 -3.88
C ALA A 6 11.20 5.81 -3.70
N ALA A 7 10.62 6.23 -4.82
CA ALA A 7 9.22 6.66 -4.86
C ALA A 7 8.43 5.46 -5.39
N VAL A 8 7.81 4.70 -4.49
CA VAL A 8 6.88 3.59 -4.81
C VAL A 8 5.64 3.80 -3.94
N CYS A 9 4.76 4.69 -4.41
CA CYS A 9 3.37 4.87 -3.97
C CYS A 9 2.64 5.68 -5.07
N ALA A 10 2.56 5.11 -6.28
CA ALA A 10 1.69 5.62 -7.35
C ALA A 10 1.51 4.61 -8.50
N VAL A 11 0.33 3.97 -8.52
CA VAL A 11 -0.42 3.58 -9.73
C VAL A 11 0.26 2.65 -10.76
N LEU A 12 -0.18 1.38 -10.75
CA LEU A 12 -0.27 0.56 -11.97
C LEU A 12 -1.67 -0.09 -12.16
N ILE A 13 -2.73 0.71 -12.01
CA ILE A 13 -3.99 0.39 -12.69
C ILE A 13 -3.84 0.77 -14.17
N ALA A 14 -3.59 -0.24 -15.01
CA ALA A 14 -3.53 -0.09 -16.46
C ALA A 14 -4.22 -1.29 -17.16
N MET A 15 -5.55 -1.33 -17.09
CA MET A 15 -6.33 -2.34 -17.82
C MET A 15 -6.11 -2.26 -19.34
N SER A 16 -5.91 -3.44 -19.94
CA SER A 16 -6.08 -3.80 -21.36
C SER A 16 -5.08 -3.28 -22.41
N MET A 17 -4.33 -4.22 -23.00
CA MET A 17 -4.20 -4.30 -24.46
C MET A 17 -4.24 -5.76 -24.95
N VAL A 18 -5.27 -6.06 -25.73
CA VAL A 18 -5.45 -7.36 -26.40
C VAL A 18 -4.45 -7.56 -27.54
N GLY A 19 -3.69 -8.64 -27.45
CA GLY A 19 -3.23 -9.54 -28.52
C GLY A 19 -2.81 -9.02 -29.92
N CYS A 20 -1.60 -9.40 -30.34
CA CYS A 20 -1.34 -9.78 -31.74
C CYS A 20 -0.07 -10.66 -31.85
N GLY A 21 -0.22 -11.91 -32.26
CA GLY A 21 0.90 -12.86 -32.45
C GLY A 21 1.42 -12.94 -33.90
N SER A 22 2.42 -13.82 -34.13
CA SER A 22 2.97 -14.32 -35.43
C SER A 22 4.46 -14.69 -35.24
N SER A 23 5.04 -15.79 -35.73
CA SER A 23 4.51 -16.98 -36.44
C SER A 23 5.58 -18.08 -36.64
N GLY A 24 5.12 -19.34 -36.78
CA GLY A 24 5.83 -20.42 -37.49
C GLY A 24 6.46 -21.52 -36.61
N LEU A 25 6.50 -22.80 -37.02
CA LEU A 25 6.08 -23.39 -38.31
C LEU A 25 5.98 -24.94 -38.27
N SER A 26 4.82 -25.52 -38.63
CA SER A 26 4.66 -26.87 -39.24
C SER A 26 4.95 -28.13 -38.37
N SER A 27 4.36 -29.32 -38.57
CA SER A 27 3.23 -29.78 -39.41
C SER A 27 2.90 -31.27 -39.15
N LYS A 28 1.71 -31.74 -39.64
CA LYS A 28 1.26 -33.14 -39.84
C LYS A 28 0.74 -33.91 -38.58
N LYS A 29 -0.16 -34.91 -38.70
CA LYS A 29 -1.31 -35.19 -39.63
C LYS A 29 -2.07 -36.46 -39.18
N HIS A 30 -3.40 -36.47 -39.40
CA HIS A 30 -4.31 -37.63 -39.61
C HIS A 30 -5.09 -38.34 -38.47
N ASN A 31 -6.43 -38.34 -38.70
CA ASN A 31 -7.46 -39.40 -38.53
C ASN A 31 -7.80 -39.92 -37.11
N LYS A 32 -9.07 -39.87 -36.66
CA LYS A 32 -10.25 -40.71 -37.07
C LYS A 32 -10.05 -42.20 -36.74
N ASP A 33 -10.93 -42.93 -36.03
CA ASP A 33 -12.40 -42.88 -35.99
C ASP A 33 -12.99 -43.51 -34.68
N SER A 34 -14.22 -43.08 -34.39
CA SER A 34 -15.24 -43.53 -33.41
C SER A 34 -15.41 -45.04 -33.05
N LYS A 35 -15.91 -45.35 -31.82
CA LYS A 35 -17.35 -45.64 -31.47
C LYS A 35 -17.61 -46.80 -30.46
N SER A 36 -18.58 -46.60 -29.54
CA SER A 36 -19.47 -47.63 -28.87
C SER A 36 -18.81 -48.67 -27.92
N SER A 37 -19.45 -49.37 -26.94
CA SER A 37 -20.73 -49.31 -26.17
C SER A 37 -20.79 -50.56 -25.23
N ALA A 38 -21.55 -50.70 -24.12
CA ALA A 38 -22.29 -49.83 -23.17
C ALA A 38 -22.95 -50.74 -22.07
N SER A 39 -23.65 -50.17 -21.07
CA SER A 39 -24.47 -50.85 -20.01
C SER A 39 -23.72 -51.65 -18.93
N ALA A 40 -24.29 -52.03 -17.76
CA ALA A 40 -25.26 -51.41 -16.84
C ALA A 40 -25.36 -52.31 -15.58
N GLY A 41 -25.60 -51.76 -14.39
CA GLY A 41 -25.82 -52.56 -13.17
C GLY A 41 -26.27 -51.69 -11.99
N ALA A 42 -27.35 -52.07 -11.31
CA ALA A 42 -28.02 -51.26 -10.28
C ALA A 42 -28.12 -51.99 -8.92
N GLY A 43 -28.30 -51.19 -7.86
CA GLY A 43 -28.47 -51.56 -6.45
C GLY A 43 -28.29 -50.29 -5.60
N ASP A 44 -29.32 -49.54 -5.16
CA ASP A 44 -30.42 -49.90 -4.24
C ASP A 44 -29.87 -50.27 -2.83
N ASN A 45 -30.26 -49.67 -1.69
CA ASN A 45 -31.25 -48.62 -1.43
C ASN A 45 -31.08 -48.03 0.02
N SER A 46 -31.69 -46.86 0.30
CA SER A 46 -32.16 -46.29 1.62
C SER A 46 -31.32 -46.48 2.92
N ALA A 47 -30.90 -45.48 3.72
CA ALA A 47 -31.47 -44.19 4.17
C ALA A 47 -32.61 -44.25 5.22
N SER A 48 -32.65 -43.21 6.09
CA SER A 48 -33.60 -42.90 7.20
C SER A 48 -33.35 -43.58 8.58
N ASP A 49 -33.47 -42.91 9.74
CA ASP A 49 -33.58 -41.46 10.01
C ASP A 49 -33.36 -41.05 11.49
N SER A 50 -33.31 -39.73 11.75
CA SER A 50 -33.46 -39.00 13.03
C SER A 50 -32.27 -38.99 14.02
N LYS A 51 -31.77 -37.85 14.53
CA LYS A 51 -31.90 -36.37 14.31
C LYS A 51 -30.53 -35.79 14.74
N LYS A 52 -29.70 -35.13 13.92
CA LYS A 52 -29.79 -33.81 13.24
C LYS A 52 -30.04 -32.61 14.17
N SER A 53 -29.01 -31.77 14.33
CA SER A 53 -29.08 -30.42 14.93
C SER A 53 -28.09 -29.45 14.27
N VAL A 54 -28.51 -28.84 13.16
CA VAL A 54 -28.20 -27.47 12.71
C VAL A 54 -26.74 -27.05 12.37
N MET A 55 -25.68 -27.77 12.79
CA MET A 55 -24.28 -27.43 12.42
C MET A 55 -23.71 -28.17 11.20
N ASP A 56 -24.40 -29.19 10.69
CA ASP A 56 -23.98 -29.91 9.47
C ASP A 56 -24.80 -29.48 8.24
N VAL A 57 -24.12 -29.45 7.08
CA VAL A 57 -24.61 -29.07 5.74
C VAL A 57 -24.61 -27.55 5.46
N ILE A 58 -23.43 -27.00 5.16
CA ILE A 58 -23.04 -26.75 3.76
C ILE A 58 -21.59 -27.23 3.58
N ALA A 59 -21.37 -28.22 2.72
CA ALA A 59 -20.04 -28.72 2.34
C ALA A 59 -20.13 -29.39 0.95
N GLY A 60 -19.07 -29.28 0.15
CA GLY A 60 -18.95 -29.91 -1.16
C GLY A 60 -18.08 -29.08 -2.12
N GLY A 61 -16.77 -29.33 -2.24
CA GLY A 61 -16.03 -30.44 -1.61
C GLY A 61 -14.51 -30.30 -1.69
N ALA A 62 -13.82 -31.44 -1.52
CA ALA A 62 -12.37 -31.57 -1.35
C ALA A 62 -11.81 -30.94 -0.06
N ALA A 63 -12.09 -31.59 1.07
CA ALA A 63 -11.11 -31.63 2.16
C ALA A 63 -9.93 -32.50 1.69
N ALA A 64 -8.70 -32.03 1.88
CA ALA A 64 -7.49 -32.83 1.80
C ALA A 64 -6.80 -32.76 3.16
N ASP A 65 -6.43 -33.91 3.72
CA ASP A 65 -5.78 -34.01 5.02
C ASP A 65 -4.39 -33.39 4.96
N ASP A 66 -4.17 -32.27 5.65
CA ASP A 66 -2.83 -31.72 5.84
C ASP A 66 -2.66 -31.03 7.19
N ALA A 67 -1.42 -31.03 7.68
CA ALA A 67 -1.07 -30.48 8.99
C ALA A 67 -0.95 -28.95 8.90
N ASP A 68 -2.09 -28.27 8.74
CA ASP A 68 -2.15 -26.82 8.79
C ASP A 68 -1.61 -26.32 10.14
N ILE A 69 -0.52 -25.55 10.07
CA ILE A 69 -0.01 -24.83 11.23
C ILE A 69 -1.04 -23.76 11.55
N GLU A 70 -1.71 -23.89 12.69
CA GLU A 70 -2.72 -22.96 13.20
C GLU A 70 -2.07 -21.58 13.41
N ILE A 71 -2.14 -20.72 12.39
CA ILE A 71 -1.62 -19.35 12.44
C ILE A 71 -2.52 -18.53 13.34
N ASN A 72 -1.93 -17.62 14.11
CA ASN A 72 -2.70 -16.72 14.96
C ASN A 72 -3.61 -15.83 14.11
N THR A 73 -4.93 -16.02 14.23
CA THR A 73 -5.96 -15.28 13.49
C THR A 73 -6.41 -13.98 14.19
N ASP A 74 -5.83 -13.64 15.35
CA ASP A 74 -5.98 -12.34 16.06
C ASP A 74 -5.07 -11.25 15.44
N TYR A 75 -5.34 -10.91 14.18
CA TYR A 75 -4.78 -9.77 13.46
C TYR A 75 -5.87 -8.72 13.16
N GLU A 76 -5.49 -7.44 13.08
CA GLU A 76 -6.35 -6.40 12.52
C GLU A 76 -6.45 -6.57 11.01
N TYR A 77 -7.59 -6.23 10.40
CA TYR A 77 -7.70 -6.32 8.95
C TYR A 77 -8.57 -5.25 8.32
N LYS A 78 -8.28 -4.93 7.06
CA LYS A 78 -9.11 -4.13 6.17
C LYS A 78 -9.28 -4.84 4.83
N THR A 79 -10.45 -4.66 4.22
CA THR A 79 -10.85 -5.35 2.98
C THR A 79 -11.41 -4.36 1.98
N LEU A 80 -10.98 -4.40 0.72
CA LEU A 80 -11.59 -3.70 -0.41
C LEU A 80 -12.19 -4.76 -1.32
N LEU A 81 -13.52 -4.82 -1.40
CA LEU A 81 -14.23 -5.89 -2.09
C LEU A 81 -14.94 -5.35 -3.32
N GLY A 82 -14.50 -5.79 -4.51
CA GLY A 82 -15.07 -5.46 -5.79
C GLY A 82 -16.48 -6.03 -6.00
N ASP A 83 -17.13 -5.61 -7.10
CA ASP A 83 -18.56 -5.80 -7.31
C ASP A 83 -19.02 -7.28 -7.25
N GLY A 84 -19.73 -7.60 -6.16
CA GLY A 84 -20.28 -8.93 -5.91
C GLY A 84 -19.27 -9.96 -5.40
N VAL A 85 -18.08 -9.55 -4.97
CA VAL A 85 -17.25 -10.28 -4.00
C VAL A 85 -17.88 -10.12 -2.61
N ASN A 86 -17.75 -11.12 -1.73
CA ASN A 86 -18.23 -11.05 -0.35
C ASN A 86 -17.42 -12.03 0.53
N THR A 87 -16.16 -11.68 0.78
CA THR A 87 -15.26 -12.46 1.62
C THR A 87 -15.53 -12.20 3.09
N ASP A 88 -15.78 -13.28 3.83
CA ASP A 88 -15.89 -13.25 5.28
C ASP A 88 -14.52 -13.53 5.95
N LYS A 89 -14.46 -13.37 7.27
CA LYS A 89 -13.22 -13.60 8.03
C LYS A 89 -12.68 -15.03 7.88
N ALA A 90 -13.54 -16.03 7.67
CA ALA A 90 -13.09 -17.41 7.50
C ALA A 90 -12.42 -17.61 6.13
N GLN A 91 -12.92 -16.96 5.07
CA GLN A 91 -12.26 -16.97 3.77
C GLN A 91 -10.96 -16.13 3.78
N LEU A 92 -10.95 -14.97 4.46
CA LEU A 92 -9.73 -14.18 4.68
C LEU A 92 -8.66 -14.99 5.45
N ASP A 93 -9.05 -15.71 6.50
CA ASP A 93 -8.14 -16.60 7.25
C ASP A 93 -7.56 -17.71 6.35
N ARG A 94 -8.31 -18.21 5.36
CA ARG A 94 -7.79 -19.17 4.37
C ARG A 94 -6.76 -18.53 3.45
N TYR A 95 -6.98 -17.30 2.97
CA TYR A 95 -6.01 -16.57 2.16
C TYR A 95 -4.71 -16.32 2.94
N VAL A 96 -4.81 -15.76 4.14
CA VAL A 96 -3.66 -15.49 5.03
C VAL A 96 -2.86 -16.77 5.33
N ASN A 97 -3.55 -17.89 5.62
CA ASN A 97 -2.89 -19.18 5.84
C ASN A 97 -2.16 -19.68 4.59
N SER A 98 -2.75 -19.53 3.40
CA SER A 98 -2.12 -19.95 2.14
C SER A 98 -0.85 -19.14 1.86
N CYS A 99 -0.91 -17.81 1.96
CA CYS A 99 0.24 -16.91 1.77
C CYS A 99 1.36 -17.19 2.79
N MET A 100 1.02 -17.39 4.07
CA MET A 100 2.02 -17.66 5.11
C MET A 100 2.61 -19.08 5.03
N ASN A 101 1.87 -20.06 4.50
CA ASN A 101 2.44 -21.38 4.20
C ASN A 101 3.44 -21.31 3.05
N LEU A 102 3.16 -20.50 2.01
CA LEU A 102 4.09 -20.21 0.93
C LEU A 102 5.36 -19.51 1.46
N ALA A 103 5.20 -18.43 2.24
CA ALA A 103 6.32 -17.71 2.85
C ALA A 103 7.23 -18.62 3.70
N LYS A 104 6.65 -19.52 4.50
CA LYS A 104 7.43 -20.49 5.30
C LYS A 104 8.21 -21.46 4.42
N ALA A 105 7.65 -21.92 3.31
CA ALA A 105 8.35 -22.81 2.38
C ALA A 105 9.52 -22.11 1.67
N ILE A 106 9.32 -20.86 1.23
CA ILE A 106 10.37 -20.01 0.65
C ILE A 106 11.51 -19.80 1.67
N ALA A 107 11.18 -19.35 2.89
CA ALA A 107 12.17 -19.08 3.92
C ALA A 107 12.94 -20.33 4.37
N ALA A 108 12.35 -21.52 4.24
CA ALA A 108 12.95 -22.80 4.57
C ALA A 108 13.75 -23.45 3.42
N ASP A 109 13.72 -22.89 2.21
CA ASP A 109 14.30 -23.49 0.99
C ASP A 109 13.75 -24.92 0.71
N ASP A 110 12.46 -25.14 1.01
CA ASP A 110 11.81 -26.45 0.89
C ASP A 110 10.91 -26.50 -0.36
N PHE A 111 11.46 -27.04 -1.45
CA PHE A 111 10.76 -27.17 -2.72
C PHE A 111 9.48 -28.02 -2.68
N GLU A 112 9.43 -29.08 -1.86
CA GLU A 112 8.22 -29.91 -1.77
C GLU A 112 7.12 -29.20 -0.95
N ALA A 113 7.49 -28.44 0.08
CA ALA A 113 6.56 -27.55 0.77
C ALA A 113 6.09 -26.39 -0.14
N TYR A 114 6.98 -25.81 -0.94
CA TYR A 114 6.68 -24.71 -1.87
C TYR A 114 5.69 -25.16 -2.94
N LYS A 115 6.02 -26.23 -3.68
CA LYS A 115 5.17 -26.85 -4.71
C LYS A 115 3.75 -27.17 -4.19
N LYS A 116 3.64 -27.54 -2.93
CA LYS A 116 2.37 -27.78 -2.24
C LYS A 116 1.64 -26.49 -1.86
N ALA A 117 2.34 -25.49 -1.30
CA ALA A 117 1.76 -24.22 -0.91
C ALA A 117 1.29 -23.38 -2.11
N SER A 118 2.04 -23.39 -3.21
CA SER A 118 1.63 -22.85 -4.53
C SER A 118 0.58 -23.71 -5.24
N ASN A 119 0.14 -24.84 -4.66
CA ASN A 119 -0.89 -25.72 -5.20
C ASN A 119 -0.63 -26.14 -6.67
N PHE A 120 0.60 -26.60 -6.93
CA PHE A 120 1.13 -26.89 -8.27
C PHE A 120 0.32 -27.89 -9.11
N GLU A 121 -0.42 -28.81 -8.49
CA GLU A 121 -1.31 -29.71 -9.23
C GLU A 121 -2.49 -28.94 -9.87
N LEU A 122 -3.00 -27.89 -9.22
CA LEU A 122 -3.96 -26.97 -9.84
C LEU A 122 -3.28 -26.08 -10.88
N LEU A 123 -2.07 -25.57 -10.62
CA LEU A 123 -1.34 -24.78 -11.61
C LEU A 123 -1.18 -25.57 -12.92
N LYS A 124 -0.81 -26.85 -12.85
CA LYS A 124 -0.76 -27.77 -14.00
C LYS A 124 -2.10 -28.13 -14.63
N GLU A 125 -3.23 -28.00 -13.92
CA GLU A 125 -4.57 -28.13 -14.50
C GLU A 125 -4.91 -26.92 -15.38
N LEU A 126 -4.40 -25.72 -15.03
CA LEU A 126 -4.64 -24.46 -15.73
C LEU A 126 -3.60 -24.18 -16.84
N GLU A 127 -2.32 -24.38 -16.54
CA GLU A 127 -1.15 -24.10 -17.38
C GLU A 127 -0.29 -25.38 -17.54
N PRO A 128 -0.69 -26.33 -18.42
CA PRO A 128 -0.01 -27.62 -18.56
C PRO A 128 1.42 -27.57 -19.12
N GLU A 129 1.84 -26.42 -19.62
CA GLU A 129 3.22 -26.10 -19.98
C GLU A 129 4.18 -26.03 -18.78
N ASP A 130 3.69 -25.68 -17.59
CA ASP A 130 4.53 -25.45 -16.41
C ASP A 130 5.16 -26.74 -15.89
N THR A 131 6.47 -26.68 -15.69
CA THR A 131 7.28 -27.80 -15.23
C THR A 131 7.78 -27.60 -13.80
N GLU A 132 8.25 -28.69 -13.19
CA GLU A 132 8.93 -28.61 -11.90
C GLU A 132 10.24 -27.80 -11.96
N SER A 133 10.79 -27.56 -13.17
CA SER A 133 11.95 -26.68 -13.34
C SER A 133 11.59 -25.22 -13.21
N ASP A 134 10.45 -24.81 -13.76
CA ASP A 134 9.98 -23.41 -13.74
C ASP A 134 9.55 -23.05 -12.30
N MET A 135 8.87 -23.98 -11.61
CA MET A 135 8.59 -23.84 -10.17
C MET A 135 9.84 -23.74 -9.29
N GLN A 136 10.95 -24.39 -9.67
CA GLN A 136 12.20 -24.32 -8.93
C GLN A 136 12.90 -22.98 -9.17
N GLU A 137 12.82 -22.43 -10.39
CA GLU A 137 13.28 -21.07 -10.73
C GLU A 137 12.49 -20.02 -9.94
N ASN A 138 11.16 -20.13 -9.87
CA ASN A 138 10.32 -19.25 -9.04
C ASN A 138 10.69 -19.30 -7.54
N LEU A 139 10.94 -20.49 -6.97
CA LEU A 139 11.42 -20.61 -5.59
C LEU A 139 12.80 -19.98 -5.38
N ASP A 140 13.71 -20.12 -6.34
CA ASP A 140 15.04 -19.51 -6.27
C ASP A 140 14.94 -17.96 -6.29
N ASP A 141 14.09 -17.38 -7.13
CA ASP A 141 13.83 -15.93 -7.21
C ASP A 141 13.10 -15.37 -5.96
N ASP A 142 12.11 -16.11 -5.44
CA ASP A 142 11.40 -15.80 -4.20
C ASP A 142 12.36 -15.81 -2.99
N ARG A 143 13.28 -16.79 -2.95
CA ARG A 143 14.31 -16.89 -1.91
C ARG A 143 15.31 -15.74 -2.00
N ASP A 144 15.78 -15.38 -3.20
CA ASP A 144 16.67 -14.23 -3.39
C ASP A 144 16.02 -12.90 -2.95
N THR A 145 14.70 -12.78 -3.11
CA THR A 145 13.88 -11.67 -2.56
C THR A 145 13.88 -11.68 -1.03
N PHE A 146 13.60 -12.83 -0.41
CA PHE A 146 13.61 -13.01 1.05
C PHE A 146 15.00 -12.76 1.65
N GLU A 147 16.07 -13.24 1.03
CA GLU A 147 17.45 -12.99 1.47
C GLU A 147 17.79 -11.49 1.41
N SER A 148 17.37 -10.81 0.35
CA SER A 148 17.57 -9.37 0.17
C SER A 148 16.87 -8.53 1.27
N ALA A 149 15.68 -8.94 1.68
CA ALA A 149 14.93 -8.35 2.80
C ALA A 149 15.29 -8.94 4.18
N SER A 150 16.27 -9.85 4.26
CA SER A 150 16.71 -10.53 5.50
C SER A 150 15.62 -11.35 6.22
N VAL A 151 14.61 -11.83 5.49
CA VAL A 151 13.54 -12.71 5.97
C VAL A 151 14.11 -14.13 6.20
N ARG A 152 13.68 -14.79 7.28
CA ARG A 152 14.14 -16.13 7.68
C ARG A 152 13.03 -16.92 8.35
N SER A 153 13.10 -18.25 8.37
CA SER A 153 12.07 -19.10 8.98
C SER A 153 11.80 -18.76 10.45
N GLU A 154 12.85 -18.47 11.23
CA GLU A 154 12.67 -18.11 12.65
C GLU A 154 11.88 -16.81 12.84
N LEU A 155 11.99 -15.88 11.89
CA LEU A 155 11.26 -14.61 11.88
C LEU A 155 9.76 -14.87 11.61
N LEU A 156 9.43 -15.75 10.66
CA LEU A 156 8.05 -16.12 10.32
C LEU A 156 7.37 -17.02 11.37
N GLU A 157 8.15 -17.76 12.17
CA GLU A 157 7.65 -18.62 13.25
C GLU A 157 7.41 -17.87 14.58
N GLN A 158 8.19 -16.81 14.84
CA GLN A 158 8.16 -16.08 16.12
C GLN A 158 7.29 -14.83 16.09
N ASN A 159 7.17 -14.16 14.94
CA ASN A 159 6.50 -12.88 14.83
C ASN A 159 4.97 -13.02 14.78
N LYS A 160 4.29 -12.05 15.40
CA LYS A 160 2.84 -11.90 15.31
C LYS A 160 2.46 -11.21 13.99
N ILE A 161 1.46 -11.74 13.27
CA ILE A 161 0.73 -10.96 12.28
C ILE A 161 0.02 -9.83 13.03
N MET A 162 0.38 -8.59 12.75
CA MET A 162 -0.34 -7.44 13.29
C MET A 162 -1.56 -7.11 12.44
N LYS A 163 -1.36 -7.03 11.13
CA LYS A 163 -2.31 -6.43 10.21
C LYS A 163 -2.34 -7.13 8.86
N VAL A 164 -3.52 -7.19 8.26
CA VAL A 164 -3.75 -7.73 6.91
C VAL A 164 -4.59 -6.76 6.09
N TYR A 165 -4.13 -6.44 4.89
CA TYR A 165 -4.89 -5.72 3.88
C TYR A 165 -5.26 -6.68 2.76
N LEU A 166 -6.54 -6.71 2.37
CA LEU A 166 -7.06 -7.53 1.27
C LEU A 166 -7.77 -6.62 0.26
N GLN A 167 -7.26 -6.50 -0.96
CA GLN A 167 -8.09 -6.07 -2.10
C GLN A 167 -8.53 -7.32 -2.85
N GLU A 168 -9.79 -7.41 -3.26
CA GLU A 168 -10.33 -8.61 -3.90
C GLU A 168 -11.38 -8.26 -4.96
N GLU A 169 -11.16 -8.72 -6.19
CA GLU A 169 -11.98 -8.41 -7.36
C GLU A 169 -12.35 -9.67 -8.13
N LYS A 170 -13.35 -9.57 -9.02
CA LYS A 170 -13.69 -10.66 -9.95
C LYS A 170 -12.94 -10.49 -11.24
N GLU A 171 -12.23 -11.53 -11.62
CA GLU A 171 -11.43 -11.56 -12.83
C GLU A 171 -11.92 -12.64 -13.79
N ASP A 172 -11.69 -12.42 -15.09
CA ASP A 172 -11.86 -13.47 -16.09
C ASP A 172 -10.75 -14.51 -15.87
N ALA A 173 -11.12 -15.76 -15.65
CA ALA A 173 -10.15 -16.84 -15.41
C ALA A 173 -9.19 -17.01 -16.61
N PRO A 174 -7.96 -17.56 -16.39
CA PRO A 174 -7.00 -17.85 -17.47
C PRO A 174 -7.55 -18.74 -18.59
N ASP A 175 -8.60 -19.54 -18.32
CA ASP A 175 -9.29 -20.35 -19.33
C ASP A 175 -10.10 -19.52 -20.35
N GLY A 176 -10.42 -18.25 -20.02
CA GLY A 176 -11.22 -17.32 -20.83
C GLY A 176 -12.73 -17.64 -20.89
N TYR A 177 -13.24 -18.51 -20.01
CA TYR A 177 -14.64 -18.96 -19.98
C TYR A 177 -15.26 -19.00 -18.57
N THR A 178 -14.46 -19.02 -17.51
CA THR A 178 -14.92 -18.95 -16.12
C THR A 178 -14.49 -17.63 -15.45
N TYR A 179 -14.93 -17.41 -14.22
CA TYR A 179 -14.50 -16.29 -13.39
C TYR A 179 -13.71 -16.83 -12.21
N CYS A 180 -12.52 -16.30 -11.97
CA CYS A 180 -11.83 -16.45 -10.69
C CYS A 180 -12.15 -15.26 -9.79
N THR A 181 -11.64 -15.31 -8.56
CA THR A 181 -11.56 -14.13 -7.71
C THR A 181 -10.07 -13.86 -7.48
N GLY A 182 -9.58 -12.74 -8.02
CA GLY A 182 -8.22 -12.26 -7.82
C GLY A 182 -8.15 -11.47 -6.53
N ALA A 183 -7.11 -11.70 -5.73
CA ALA A 183 -6.93 -11.07 -4.43
C ALA A 183 -5.49 -10.63 -4.21
N TYR A 184 -5.30 -9.35 -3.89
CA TYR A 184 -4.04 -8.80 -3.42
C TYR A 184 -4.02 -8.81 -1.89
N VAL A 185 -3.04 -9.52 -1.31
CA VAL A 185 -2.94 -9.71 0.14
C VAL A 185 -1.62 -9.15 0.66
N ILE A 186 -1.71 -8.16 1.55
CA ILE A 186 -0.55 -7.59 2.26
C ILE A 186 -0.58 -8.08 3.70
N ILE A 187 0.45 -8.77 4.15
CA ILE A 187 0.59 -9.28 5.52
C ILE A 187 1.69 -8.51 6.23
N VAL A 188 1.36 -7.82 7.33
CA VAL A 188 2.32 -7.02 8.12
C VAL A 188 2.68 -7.74 9.42
N LEU A 189 3.97 -8.02 9.58
CA LEU A 189 4.58 -8.71 10.72
C LEU A 189 5.32 -7.72 11.64
N GLU A 190 5.09 -7.82 12.96
CA GLU A 190 5.92 -7.13 13.96
C GLU A 190 7.27 -7.83 14.09
N CYS A 191 8.39 -7.11 13.91
CA CYS A 191 9.72 -7.72 13.91
C CYS A 191 10.55 -7.27 15.14
N GLU A 192 10.84 -8.18 16.08
CA GLU A 192 11.55 -7.86 17.34
C GLU A 192 12.98 -7.28 17.17
N ASN A 193 13.58 -7.38 15.97
CA ASN A 193 14.99 -7.09 15.70
C ASN A 193 15.28 -5.68 15.12
N ASN A 194 14.58 -4.63 15.60
CA ASN A 194 14.74 -3.24 15.14
C ASN A 194 14.47 -2.97 13.64
N MET A 195 13.79 -3.87 12.92
CA MET A 195 13.41 -3.65 11.52
C MET A 195 12.10 -2.84 11.38
N GLY A 196 11.42 -2.53 12.49
CA GLY A 196 10.07 -1.97 12.47
C GLY A 196 9.07 -3.06 12.13
N HIS A 197 8.44 -2.95 10.96
CA HIS A 197 7.45 -3.92 10.48
C HIS A 197 7.86 -4.42 9.09
N LEU A 198 7.57 -5.68 8.81
CA LEU A 198 7.83 -6.32 7.52
C LEU A 198 6.49 -6.56 6.84
N ALA A 199 6.30 -5.97 5.64
CA ALA A 199 5.20 -6.29 4.76
C ALA A 199 5.61 -7.39 3.78
N LEU A 200 4.76 -8.39 3.64
CA LEU A 200 4.82 -9.43 2.60
C LEU A 200 3.64 -9.21 1.65
N TYR A 201 3.91 -9.14 0.35
CA TYR A 201 2.91 -8.85 -0.68
C TYR A 201 2.67 -10.10 -1.52
N PHE A 202 1.41 -10.49 -1.69
CA PHE A 202 1.01 -11.67 -2.45
C PHE A 202 -0.10 -11.34 -3.45
N ASP A 203 -0.01 -11.93 -4.64
CA ASP A 203 -1.21 -12.17 -5.45
C ASP A 203 -1.78 -13.54 -5.09
N LEU A 204 -3.10 -13.67 -5.27
CA LEU A 204 -3.82 -14.88 -4.95
C LEU A 204 -5.01 -15.04 -5.89
N ASP A 205 -5.04 -16.14 -6.64
CA ASP A 205 -6.23 -16.53 -7.40
C ASP A 205 -7.05 -17.59 -6.67
N SER A 206 -8.37 -17.39 -6.64
CA SER A 206 -9.35 -18.29 -6.04
C SER A 206 -10.24 -18.92 -7.12
N PHE A 207 -10.10 -20.23 -7.32
CA PHE A 207 -10.82 -21.04 -8.32
C PHE A 207 -11.70 -22.10 -7.62
N ASP A 208 -13.02 -21.91 -7.62
CA ASP A 208 -13.99 -22.78 -6.90
C ASP A 208 -13.58 -23.07 -5.44
N GLY A 209 -12.90 -22.12 -4.79
CA GLY A 209 -12.39 -22.24 -3.43
C GLY A 209 -11.07 -23.01 -3.25
N LYS A 210 -10.45 -23.49 -4.34
CA LYS A 210 -9.00 -23.77 -4.37
C LYS A 210 -8.24 -22.44 -4.51
N ILE A 211 -7.03 -22.37 -3.95
CA ILE A 211 -6.23 -21.13 -3.87
C ILE A 211 -4.90 -21.36 -4.60
N LEU A 212 -4.42 -20.35 -5.34
CA LEU A 212 -3.09 -20.25 -5.93
C LEU A 212 -2.42 -18.96 -5.42
N PRO A 213 -1.55 -19.03 -4.39
CA PRO A 213 -0.80 -17.88 -3.91
C PRO A 213 0.54 -17.75 -4.67
N SER A 214 0.95 -16.51 -4.95
CA SER A 214 2.31 -16.17 -5.41
C SER A 214 2.87 -15.02 -4.56
N LEU A 215 4.19 -15.02 -4.34
CA LEU A 215 4.86 -13.88 -3.72
C LEU A 215 5.13 -12.81 -4.79
N ASN A 216 4.77 -11.56 -4.49
CA ASN A 216 5.09 -10.41 -5.33
C ASN A 216 6.28 -9.60 -4.81
N GLY A 217 6.56 -9.69 -3.51
CA GLY A 217 7.71 -9.02 -2.90
C GLY A 217 7.57 -8.84 -1.41
N THR A 218 8.54 -8.10 -0.86
CA THR A 218 8.64 -7.80 0.57
C THR A 218 9.21 -6.40 0.77
N ASP A 219 8.72 -5.64 1.75
CA ASP A 219 9.29 -4.33 2.10
C ASP A 219 9.25 -4.09 3.61
N THR A 220 10.09 -3.18 4.11
CA THR A 220 10.03 -2.69 5.49
C THR A 220 9.11 -1.48 5.57
N VAL A 221 8.02 -1.60 6.33
CA VAL A 221 7.03 -0.53 6.47
C VAL A 221 7.08 0.11 7.86
N THR A 222 6.83 1.42 7.88
CA THR A 222 6.69 2.22 9.10
C THR A 222 5.23 2.32 9.54
N LEU A 223 5.00 2.75 10.78
CA LEU A 223 3.65 3.02 11.27
C LEU A 223 2.95 4.13 10.46
N GLU A 224 3.68 5.12 9.94
CA GLU A 224 3.12 6.20 9.13
C GLU A 224 2.60 5.70 7.77
N GLU A 225 3.33 4.79 7.13
CA GLU A 225 2.90 4.13 5.87
C GLU A 225 1.72 3.18 6.13
N MET A 226 1.65 2.54 7.30
CA MET A 226 0.47 1.75 7.70
C MET A 226 -0.77 2.63 7.95
N GLU A 227 -0.62 3.80 8.57
CA GLU A 227 -1.72 4.77 8.77
C GLU A 227 -2.22 5.36 7.43
N GLU A 228 -1.34 5.48 6.43
CA GLU A 228 -1.68 5.88 5.06
C GLU A 228 -2.49 4.80 4.33
N ALA A 229 -2.02 3.55 4.31
CA ALA A 229 -2.76 2.41 3.77
C ALA A 229 -4.10 2.16 4.48
N ASP A 230 -4.14 2.37 5.81
CA ASP A 230 -5.38 2.37 6.58
C ASP A 230 -6.39 3.41 6.05
N SER A 231 -5.91 4.61 5.73
CA SER A 231 -6.75 5.72 5.26
C SER A 231 -7.26 5.52 3.82
N GLU A 232 -6.45 4.90 2.96
CA GLU A 232 -6.82 4.49 1.60
C GLU A 232 -7.96 3.45 1.64
N PHE A 233 -7.75 2.37 2.40
CA PHE A 233 -8.75 1.31 2.58
C PHE A 233 -10.06 1.80 3.21
N ASP A 234 -10.03 2.77 4.13
CA ASP A 234 -11.26 3.32 4.71
C ASP A 234 -12.04 4.18 3.71
N ALA A 235 -11.36 4.89 2.80
CA ALA A 235 -12.00 5.82 1.89
C ALA A 235 -12.70 5.13 0.71
N GLU A 236 -12.08 4.10 0.14
CA GLU A 236 -12.70 3.29 -0.92
C GLU A 236 -13.90 2.48 -0.40
N ASN A 237 -13.84 1.94 0.83
CA ASN A 237 -15.01 1.38 1.52
C ASN A 237 -16.07 2.43 1.89
N GLY A 238 -15.64 3.68 2.09
CA GLY A 238 -16.37 4.74 2.78
C GLY A 238 -17.30 5.58 1.91
N SER A 239 -17.44 5.29 0.61
CA SER A 239 -18.31 6.03 -0.33
C SER A 239 -18.04 7.54 -0.41
N GLY A 240 -16.79 7.92 -0.70
CA GLY A 240 -16.54 9.26 -1.23
C GLY A 240 -15.09 9.73 -1.17
N ASP A 241 -14.57 10.11 -2.34
CA ASP A 241 -13.25 10.69 -2.63
C ASP A 241 -12.89 11.96 -1.81
N SER A 242 -13.68 12.36 -0.81
CA SER A 242 -13.59 13.65 -0.12
C SER A 242 -12.88 13.62 1.25
N GLU A 243 -12.52 12.44 1.77
CA GLU A 243 -11.81 12.31 3.06
C GLU A 243 -10.34 11.91 2.90
N TYR A 244 -10.04 10.92 2.04
CA TYR A 244 -8.64 10.57 1.69
C TYR A 244 -7.93 11.71 0.99
N ASP A 245 -8.55 12.32 -0.02
CA ASP A 245 -8.03 13.52 -0.68
C ASP A 245 -7.68 14.61 0.32
N LYS A 246 -8.52 14.86 1.34
CA LYS A 246 -8.22 15.85 2.37
C LYS A 246 -7.08 15.44 3.29
N LYS A 247 -7.05 14.18 3.77
CA LYS A 247 -5.97 13.68 4.64
C LYS A 247 -4.62 13.71 3.92
N SER A 248 -4.59 13.29 2.66
CA SER A 248 -3.42 13.37 1.77
C SER A 248 -3.02 14.82 1.49
N GLN A 249 -3.96 15.69 1.08
CA GLN A 249 -3.71 17.13 0.90
C GLN A 249 -3.18 17.80 2.18
N LEU A 250 -3.68 17.41 3.35
CA LEU A 250 -3.25 17.93 4.65
C LEU A 250 -1.85 17.43 5.02
N LYS A 251 -1.50 16.17 4.73
CA LYS A 251 -0.15 15.60 4.87
C LYS A 251 0.85 16.37 3.99
N THR A 252 0.54 16.52 2.70
CA THR A 252 1.34 17.34 1.76
C THR A 252 1.47 18.79 2.24
N ALA A 253 0.38 19.40 2.70
CA ALA A 253 0.39 20.79 3.13
C ALA A 253 1.19 21.01 4.44
N ASN A 254 1.12 20.08 5.39
CA ASN A 254 1.95 20.11 6.59
C ASN A 254 3.44 19.86 6.25
N SER A 255 3.73 18.97 5.30
CA SER A 255 5.08 18.71 4.80
C SER A 255 5.69 19.95 4.13
N ASN A 256 4.97 20.58 3.20
CA ASN A 256 5.41 21.82 2.56
C ASN A 256 5.52 22.99 3.55
N SER A 257 4.63 23.08 4.55
CA SER A 257 4.77 24.05 5.66
C SER A 257 6.07 23.85 6.45
N LYS A 258 6.46 22.59 6.69
CA LYS A 258 7.73 22.24 7.35
C LYS A 258 8.94 22.56 6.47
N THR A 259 8.91 22.26 5.18
CA THR A 259 9.96 22.65 4.21
C THR A 259 10.16 24.16 4.21
N ALA A 260 9.07 24.92 4.12
CA ALA A 260 9.11 26.39 4.14
C ALA A 260 9.59 26.95 5.48
N TYR A 261 9.19 26.35 6.61
CA TYR A 261 9.70 26.70 7.94
C TYR A 261 11.22 26.46 8.06
N VAL A 262 11.73 25.33 7.56
CA VAL A 262 13.17 25.02 7.60
C VAL A 262 13.96 26.02 6.75
N ALA A 263 13.51 26.32 5.53
CA ALA A 263 14.15 27.33 4.67
C ALA A 263 14.17 28.73 5.33
N LEU A 264 13.10 29.10 6.04
CA LEU A 264 13.07 30.34 6.83
C LEU A 264 14.03 30.27 8.04
N ALA A 265 14.08 29.17 8.76
CA ALA A 265 14.97 28.98 9.90
C ALA A 265 16.46 29.07 9.50
N GLU A 266 16.83 28.48 8.35
CA GLU A 266 18.17 28.61 7.77
C GLU A 266 18.48 30.05 7.35
N ASN A 267 17.54 30.73 6.66
CA ASN A 267 17.67 32.14 6.31
C ASN A 267 17.83 33.06 7.54
N LEU A 268 17.12 32.77 8.63
CA LEU A 268 17.24 33.50 9.89
C LEU A 268 18.58 33.24 10.60
N ALA A 269 19.06 32.00 10.60
CA ALA A 269 20.36 31.64 11.19
C ALA A 269 21.52 32.32 10.45
N ASP A 270 21.49 32.31 9.12
CA ASP A 270 22.48 33.02 8.29
C ASP A 270 22.42 34.54 8.52
N ALA A 271 21.22 35.12 8.56
CA ALA A 271 21.02 36.54 8.87
C ALA A 271 21.55 36.92 10.27
N GLU A 272 21.34 36.06 11.27
CA GLU A 272 21.88 36.24 12.63
C GLU A 272 23.41 36.22 12.63
N THR A 273 24.06 35.36 11.84
CA THR A 273 25.54 35.38 11.71
C THR A 273 26.07 36.70 11.11
N CYS A 274 25.23 37.38 10.33
CA CYS A 274 25.48 38.72 9.78
C CYS A 274 25.05 39.86 10.73
N GLY A 275 24.54 39.55 11.92
CA GLY A 275 24.12 40.51 12.95
C GLY A 275 22.69 41.03 12.80
N TYR A 276 21.85 40.39 11.97
CA TYR A 276 20.43 40.73 11.80
C TYR A 276 19.55 39.74 12.58
N PRO A 277 18.97 40.13 13.72
CA PRO A 277 18.00 39.28 14.43
C PRO A 277 16.69 39.13 13.63
N MET A 278 15.87 38.15 14.00
CA MET A 278 14.55 37.89 13.41
C MET A 278 13.68 39.14 13.27
N ASP A 279 13.69 40.04 14.27
CA ASP A 279 12.95 41.31 14.19
C ASP A 279 13.42 42.21 13.04
N SER A 280 14.71 42.21 12.70
CA SER A 280 15.23 42.98 11.56
C SER A 280 14.82 42.37 10.22
N VAL A 281 14.82 41.04 10.12
CA VAL A 281 14.35 40.30 8.93
C VAL A 281 12.87 40.57 8.66
N PHE A 282 12.03 40.51 9.69
CA PHE A 282 10.59 40.70 9.59
C PHE A 282 10.12 42.16 9.53
N SER A 283 10.98 43.13 9.88
CA SER A 283 10.67 44.57 9.76
C SER A 283 11.27 45.23 8.52
N GLY A 284 12.02 44.49 7.70
CA GLY A 284 12.77 45.04 6.57
C GLY A 284 13.96 45.93 6.97
N SER A 285 14.43 45.85 8.22
CA SER A 285 15.60 46.61 8.71
C SER A 285 16.94 45.86 8.59
N CYS A 286 16.99 44.87 7.69
CA CYS A 286 18.18 44.15 7.27
C CYS A 286 18.44 44.31 5.76
N ASP A 287 19.52 43.70 5.27
CA ASP A 287 19.79 43.57 3.82
C ASP A 287 18.65 42.82 3.11
N GLU A 288 18.30 43.25 1.88
CA GLU A 288 17.20 42.72 1.06
C GLU A 288 17.31 41.20 0.84
N SER A 289 18.53 40.64 0.85
CA SER A 289 18.79 39.20 0.69
C SER A 289 18.28 38.31 1.82
N TRP A 290 17.86 38.88 2.96
CA TRP A 290 17.31 38.14 4.11
C TRP A 290 15.83 38.42 4.36
N GLN A 291 15.29 39.51 3.81
CA GLN A 291 13.97 40.04 4.17
C GLN A 291 12.82 39.07 3.91
N VAL A 292 11.84 39.08 4.81
CA VAL A 292 10.54 38.39 4.70
C VAL A 292 9.50 39.28 5.37
N THR A 293 8.42 39.63 4.69
CA THR A 293 7.26 40.32 5.28
C THR A 293 6.29 39.30 5.89
N PRO A 294 6.07 39.28 7.22
CA PRO A 294 5.05 38.42 7.81
C PRO A 294 3.64 38.81 7.35
N ASP A 295 2.69 37.90 7.53
CA ASP A 295 1.25 38.06 7.25
C ASP A 295 0.92 38.34 5.77
N LYS A 296 1.93 38.29 4.90
CA LYS A 296 1.81 38.36 3.44
C LYS A 296 1.78 36.95 2.86
N VAL A 297 0.80 36.69 2.00
CA VAL A 297 0.77 35.48 1.16
C VAL A 297 1.74 35.66 -0.01
N TYR A 298 2.58 34.66 -0.24
CA TYR A 298 3.49 34.57 -1.38
C TYR A 298 3.05 33.41 -2.26
N ASP A 299 3.07 33.62 -3.57
CA ASP A 299 3.00 32.57 -4.59
C ASP A 299 4.43 32.04 -4.80
N ALA A 300 4.66 30.76 -4.52
CA ALA A 300 5.97 30.14 -4.67
C ALA A 300 6.22 29.61 -6.09
N SER A 301 5.22 29.56 -6.97
CA SER A 301 5.35 29.00 -8.32
C SER A 301 6.24 29.83 -9.26
N ASP A 302 6.45 31.11 -8.96
CA ASP A 302 7.47 31.97 -9.60
C ASP A 302 8.35 32.65 -8.54
N PRO A 303 9.40 31.99 -8.03
CA PRO A 303 10.32 32.58 -7.05
C PRO A 303 11.08 33.81 -7.59
N GLU A 304 11.19 33.98 -8.91
CA GLU A 304 11.85 35.14 -9.50
C GLU A 304 10.98 36.41 -9.47
N SER A 305 9.66 36.25 -9.30
CA SER A 305 8.73 37.37 -9.05
C SER A 305 8.85 37.98 -7.65
N ILE A 306 9.44 37.24 -6.69
CA ILE A 306 9.56 37.66 -5.29
C ILE A 306 10.78 38.56 -5.10
N SER A 307 10.54 39.82 -4.73
CA SER A 307 11.59 40.82 -4.48
C SER A 307 12.34 40.64 -3.16
N GLU A 308 11.74 39.96 -2.20
CA GLU A 308 12.26 39.78 -0.84
C GLU A 308 13.13 38.53 -0.77
N GLY A 309 14.43 38.68 -0.54
CA GLY A 309 15.41 37.61 -0.72
C GLY A 309 15.24 36.42 0.22
N GLY A 310 14.73 36.62 1.43
CA GLY A 310 14.39 35.52 2.33
C GLY A 310 13.16 34.75 1.85
N ALA A 311 12.11 35.45 1.43
CA ALA A 311 10.89 34.83 0.92
C ALA A 311 11.14 34.08 -0.41
N LYS A 312 12.04 34.61 -1.24
CA LYS A 312 12.51 33.94 -2.45
C LYS A 312 13.22 32.60 -2.18
N LYS A 313 14.04 32.49 -1.13
CA LYS A 313 14.66 31.21 -0.74
C LYS A 313 13.63 30.18 -0.30
N ILE A 314 12.59 30.61 0.42
CA ILE A 314 11.47 29.74 0.81
C ILE A 314 10.75 29.22 -0.43
N ALA A 315 10.42 30.10 -1.39
CA ALA A 315 9.79 29.70 -2.64
C ALA A 315 10.66 28.73 -3.47
N GLN A 316 11.97 28.98 -3.55
CA GLN A 316 12.92 28.06 -4.22
C GLN A 316 12.94 26.67 -3.57
N ALA A 317 12.98 26.61 -2.23
CA ALA A 317 12.95 25.34 -1.49
C ALA A 317 11.63 24.57 -1.69
N LEU A 318 10.50 25.27 -1.89
CA LEU A 318 9.22 24.66 -2.24
C LEU A 318 9.22 24.14 -3.69
N CYS A 319 9.71 24.91 -4.67
CA CYS A 319 9.84 24.45 -6.05
C CYS A 319 10.73 23.22 -6.21
N ASP A 320 11.83 23.14 -5.45
CA ASP A 320 12.77 22.02 -5.52
C ASP A 320 12.22 20.73 -4.86
N ASN A 321 11.09 20.81 -4.13
CA ASN A 321 10.49 19.68 -3.39
C ASN A 321 9.55 18.79 -4.26
N ALA A 322 9.58 18.96 -5.58
CA ALA A 322 8.93 18.15 -6.63
C ALA A 322 7.38 18.14 -6.70
N ASP A 323 6.66 18.37 -5.60
CA ASP A 323 5.20 18.49 -5.58
C ASP A 323 4.77 19.96 -5.37
N ASP A 324 3.89 20.45 -6.25
CA ASP A 324 3.32 21.81 -6.36
C ASP A 324 3.87 22.86 -5.37
N ALA A 325 4.57 23.88 -5.88
CA ALA A 325 5.15 24.93 -5.05
C ALA A 325 4.09 25.71 -4.22
N GLY A 326 2.87 25.84 -4.74
CA GLY A 326 1.73 26.45 -4.05
C GLY A 326 1.98 27.85 -3.47
N TYR A 327 1.34 28.14 -2.33
CA TYR A 327 1.36 29.42 -1.65
C TYR A 327 1.74 29.26 -0.19
N PHE A 328 2.52 30.20 0.35
CA PHE A 328 2.88 30.20 1.77
C PHE A 328 2.65 31.57 2.43
N ILE A 329 2.50 31.54 3.75
CA ILE A 329 2.41 32.71 4.62
C ILE A 329 3.26 32.48 5.88
N VAL A 330 4.03 33.48 6.27
CA VAL A 330 4.85 33.47 7.49
C VAL A 330 4.12 34.27 8.56
N LEU A 331 3.83 33.65 9.70
CA LEU A 331 3.07 34.23 10.80
C LEU A 331 3.99 34.50 11.98
N ARG A 332 3.85 35.67 12.62
CA ARG A 332 4.46 35.94 13.93
C ARG A 332 3.59 35.36 15.04
N VAL A 333 4.17 34.55 15.90
CA VAL A 333 3.45 33.79 16.94
C VAL A 333 4.24 33.79 18.24
N GLN A 334 3.59 33.44 19.36
CA GLN A 334 4.32 33.04 20.57
C GLN A 334 4.34 31.52 20.67
N LEU A 335 5.54 30.95 20.75
CA LEU A 335 5.76 29.53 20.96
C LEU A 335 6.30 29.32 22.37
N ASN A 336 5.57 28.58 23.21
CA ASN A 336 5.93 28.34 24.61
C ASN A 336 6.23 29.63 25.41
N GLY A 337 5.51 30.72 25.12
CA GLY A 337 5.68 32.03 25.76
C GLY A 337 6.93 32.82 25.33
N SER A 338 7.57 32.44 24.23
CA SER A 338 8.66 33.21 23.58
C SER A 338 8.24 33.62 22.18
N ASP A 339 8.72 34.77 21.69
CA ASP A 339 8.44 35.22 20.34
C ASP A 339 9.08 34.28 19.31
N GLY A 340 8.31 33.85 18.32
CA GLY A 340 8.72 32.94 17.27
C GLY A 340 7.93 33.16 15.98
N PHE A 341 7.98 32.17 15.10
CA PHE A 341 7.26 32.18 13.84
C PHE A 341 6.62 30.82 13.54
N ALA A 342 5.56 30.85 12.76
CA ALA A 342 4.98 29.70 12.11
C ALA A 342 4.92 29.95 10.61
N VAL A 343 4.81 28.89 9.83
CA VAL A 343 4.56 28.95 8.39
C VAL A 343 3.35 28.09 8.09
N GLN A 344 2.46 28.60 7.26
CA GLN A 344 1.37 27.82 6.66
C GLN A 344 1.57 27.76 5.16
N TRP A 345 1.14 26.66 4.55
CA TRP A 345 1.17 26.43 3.12
C TRP A 345 -0.18 25.89 2.63
N THR A 346 -0.58 26.26 1.41
CA THR A 346 -1.74 25.71 0.70
C THR A 346 -1.53 25.73 -0.83
N SER A 347 -2.21 24.84 -1.56
CA SER A 347 -2.27 24.88 -3.02
C SER A 347 -3.25 25.92 -3.58
N ASP A 348 -4.27 26.33 -2.81
CA ASP A 348 -5.21 27.40 -3.20
C ASP A 348 -5.61 28.27 -2.00
N PRO A 349 -5.18 29.55 -1.92
CA PRO A 349 -5.53 30.46 -0.85
C PRO A 349 -7.02 30.87 -0.84
N SER A 350 -7.80 30.47 -1.84
CA SER A 350 -9.23 30.78 -1.99
C SER A 350 -10.15 29.74 -1.34
N GLY A 351 -9.64 28.56 -0.98
CA GLY A 351 -10.45 27.47 -0.42
C GLY A 351 -9.79 26.09 -0.38
N GLY A 352 -8.48 25.97 -0.62
CA GLY A 352 -7.75 24.72 -0.51
C GLY A 352 -7.51 24.28 0.94
N VAL A 353 -7.11 23.01 1.11
CA VAL A 353 -6.56 22.53 2.38
C VAL A 353 -5.24 23.25 2.65
N PHE A 354 -5.02 23.64 3.91
CA PHE A 354 -3.78 24.26 4.35
C PHE A 354 -3.18 23.50 5.53
N GLY A 355 -1.85 23.47 5.56
CA GLY A 355 -1.06 22.89 6.64
C GLY A 355 -0.35 23.97 7.43
N GLN A 356 0.34 23.56 8.49
CA GLN A 356 1.04 24.48 9.38
C GLN A 356 2.30 23.84 9.97
N TYR A 357 3.31 24.65 10.26
CA TYR A 357 4.43 24.26 11.11
C TYR A 357 5.00 25.47 11.87
N PRO A 358 5.33 25.37 13.18
CA PRO A 358 5.16 24.20 14.04
C PRO A 358 3.69 24.03 14.48
N ASN A 359 3.40 22.86 15.05
CA ASN A 359 2.06 22.32 15.29
C ASN A 359 1.34 22.07 13.96
N ALA A 360 1.54 20.85 13.43
CA ALA A 360 0.87 20.37 12.23
C ALA A 360 -0.63 20.25 12.48
N ILE A 361 -1.44 20.62 11.50
CA ILE A 361 -2.90 20.51 11.61
C ILE A 361 -3.30 19.06 11.42
N MET A 362 -4.02 18.50 12.40
CA MET A 362 -4.56 17.14 12.37
C MET A 362 -5.92 17.11 11.68
N SER A 363 -6.28 15.97 11.08
CA SER A 363 -7.52 15.86 10.27
C SER A 363 -8.79 16.16 11.07
N GLU A 364 -8.84 15.75 12.33
CA GLU A 364 -9.96 15.94 13.26
C GLU A 364 -10.18 17.41 13.60
N ALA A 365 -9.09 18.21 13.63
CA ALA A 365 -9.18 19.65 13.83
C ALA A 365 -9.70 20.35 12.57
N TYR A 366 -9.34 19.85 11.38
CA TYR A 366 -9.81 20.37 10.10
C TYR A 366 -11.31 20.09 9.89
N ASP A 367 -11.75 18.86 10.14
CA ASP A 367 -13.16 18.46 10.01
C ASP A 367 -14.06 19.03 11.14
N GLY A 368 -13.49 19.33 12.31
CA GLY A 368 -14.16 20.11 13.36
C GLY A 368 -14.51 21.54 12.92
N GLY A 369 -13.82 22.05 11.90
CA GLY A 369 -14.01 23.38 11.33
C GLY A 369 -13.55 24.53 12.23
N GLY A 370 -13.63 25.76 11.70
CA GLY A 370 -13.18 26.96 12.41
C GLY A 370 -11.69 27.28 12.24
N LEU A 371 -10.93 26.45 11.53
CA LEU A 371 -9.59 26.79 11.05
C LEU A 371 -9.66 27.78 9.87
N SER A 372 -8.66 28.65 9.75
CA SER A 372 -8.52 29.57 8.62
C SER A 372 -7.04 29.80 8.26
N PHE A 373 -6.77 29.94 6.95
CA PHE A 373 -5.43 30.22 6.44
C PHE A 373 -5.05 31.69 6.71
N GLY A 374 -3.87 31.90 7.29
CA GLY A 374 -3.40 33.19 7.78
C GLY A 374 -3.68 33.47 9.26
N GLU A 375 -4.38 32.58 9.96
CA GLU A 375 -4.50 32.60 11.43
C GLU A 375 -3.74 31.40 12.01
N TYR A 376 -2.96 31.58 13.08
CA TYR A 376 -2.21 30.49 13.72
C TYR A 376 -3.10 29.69 14.67
N HIS A 377 -3.01 28.36 14.62
CA HIS A 377 -3.79 27.44 15.47
C HIS A 377 -2.83 26.60 16.32
N GLU A 378 -2.99 26.60 17.65
CA GLU A 378 -2.11 25.86 18.58
C GLU A 378 -2.40 24.36 18.64
#